data_AF-A0A3S0ZPK3-F1
#
_entry.id   AF-A0A3S0ZPK3-F1
#
_cell.length_a   1.000
_cell.length_b   1.000
_cell.length_c   1.000
_cell.angle_alpha   90.00
_cell.angle_beta   90.00
_cell.angle_gamma   90.00
#
_symmetry.space_group_name_H-M   'P 1'
#
loop_
_entity.id
_entity.type
_entity.pdbx_description
1 polymer ?
#
loop_
_entity_poly.entity_id
_entity_poly.type
_entity_poly.pdbx_seq_one_letter_code
_entity_poly.pdbx_strand_id
1 'polypeptide(L)' 'MTCCLNPACHNPPNPDGTMFCSHCGTGLVVLRNRYRPIKSLGGGGFGKTYLAEDIDKLNERCVIRTSNK' A
#
# COMPACT_ATOMS: atom_id res chain seq x y z
N MET A 1 6.03 -8.13 2.23
CA MET A 1 4.56 -8.21 2.31
C MET A 1 3.98 -6.94 1.74
N THR A 2 2.92 -7.01 0.94
CA THR A 2 2.29 -5.82 0.31
C THR A 2 0.88 -5.59 0.85
N CYS A 3 0.58 -4.34 1.19
CA CYS A 3 -0.73 -3.92 1.68
C CYS A 3 -1.64 -3.51 0.51
N CYS A 4 -2.92 -3.86 0.60
CA CYS A 4 -3.89 -3.43 -0.39
C CYS A 4 -4.19 -1.93 -0.26
N LEU A 5 -4.25 -1.23 -1.40
CA LEU A 5 -4.59 0.19 -1.45
C LEU A 5 -6.10 0.45 -1.60
N ASN A 6 -6.90 -0.60 -1.81
CA ASN A 6 -8.35 -0.46 -1.94
C ASN A 6 -8.96 0.06 -0.63
N PRO A 7 -9.65 1.22 -0.63
CA PRO A 7 -10.24 1.79 0.57
C PRO A 7 -11.26 0.89 1.26
N ALA A 8 -11.99 0.07 0.50
CA ALA A 8 -13.00 -0.87 0.97
C ALA A 8 -12.41 -2.21 1.44
N CYS A 9 -11.11 -2.43 1.29
CA CYS A 9 -10.46 -3.64 1.77
C CYS A 9 -10.10 -3.52 3.26
N HIS A 10 -10.22 -4.63 4.00
CA HIS A 10 -9.72 -4.75 5.38
C HIS A 10 -8.19 -4.79 5.48
N ASN A 11 -7.50 -4.60 4.36
CA ASN A 11 -6.04 -4.55 4.26
C ASN A 11 -5.30 -5.73 4.93
N PRO A 12 -5.58 -7.00 4.54
CA PRO A 12 -4.77 -8.11 4.99
C PRO A 12 -3.33 -7.96 4.46
N PRO A 13 -2.32 -8.42 5.20
CA PRO A 13 -0.96 -8.53 4.68
C PRO A 13 -0.92 -9.57 3.56
N ASN A 14 -0.57 -9.16 2.35
CA ASN A 14 -0.39 -10.09 1.23
C ASN A 14 1.10 -10.51 1.14
N PRO A 15 1.40 -11.79 0.85
CA PRO A 15 2.76 -12.24 0.67
C PRO A 15 3.43 -11.57 -0.55
N ASP A 16 4.75 -11.49 -0.53
CA ASP A 16 5.51 -10.90 -1.65
C ASP A 16 5.32 -11.71 -2.94
N GLY A 17 5.30 -11.01 -4.09
CA GLY A 17 5.08 -11.63 -5.40
C GLY A 17 3.61 -11.84 -5.78
N THR A 18 2.66 -11.56 -4.89
CA THR A 18 1.23 -11.54 -5.25
C THR A 18 0.89 -10.32 -6.10
N MET A 19 0.21 -10.55 -7.22
CA MET A 19 -0.23 -9.48 -8.13
C MET A 19 -1.59 -8.90 -7.73
N PHE A 20 -2.40 -9.67 -7.01
CA PHE A 20 -3.76 -9.32 -6.60
C PHE A 20 -3.94 -9.59 -5.11
N CYS A 21 -4.72 -8.74 -4.45
CA CYS A 21 -5.08 -8.90 -3.04
C CYS A 21 -5.96 -10.15 -2.87
N SER A 22 -5.57 -11.06 -1.97
CA SER A 22 -6.29 -12.31 -1.75
C SER A 22 -7.70 -12.14 -1.17
N HIS A 23 -8.02 -10.95 -0.65
CA HIS A 23 -9.31 -10.67 0.00
C HIS A 23 -10.31 -9.91 -0.89
N CYS A 24 -9.84 -8.98 -1.74
CA CYS A 24 -10.72 -8.16 -2.56
C CYS A 24 -10.43 -8.22 -4.06
N GLY A 25 -9.40 -8.98 -4.49
CA GLY A 25 -9.01 -9.10 -5.89
C GLY A 25 -8.41 -7.84 -6.51
N THR A 26 -8.26 -6.73 -5.77
CA THR A 26 -7.63 -5.52 -6.29
C THR A 26 -6.15 -5.75 -6.58
N GLY A 27 -5.68 -5.27 -7.72
CA GLY A 27 -4.26 -5.34 -8.09
C GLY A 27 -3.37 -4.67 -7.04
N LEU A 28 -2.34 -5.37 -6.60
CA LEU A 28 -1.32 -4.83 -5.71
C LEU A 28 -0.32 -4.04 -6.55
N VAL A 29 -0.26 -2.73 -6.32
CA VAL A 29 0.53 -1.80 -7.12
C VAL A 29 1.66 -1.19 -6.30
N VAL A 30 2.83 -1.07 -6.92
CA VAL A 30 3.93 -0.24 -6.42
C VAL A 30 3.68 1.18 -6.91
N LEU A 31 3.49 2.12 -5.99
CA LEU A 31 3.18 3.50 -6.35
C LEU A 31 4.38 4.15 -7.00
N ARG A 32 4.17 4.75 -8.17
CA ARG A 32 5.22 5.37 -9.00
C ARG A 32 6.40 4.42 -9.27
N ASN A 33 6.16 3.11 -9.27
CA ASN A 33 7.21 2.09 -9.39
C ASN A 33 8.34 2.20 -8.34
N ARG A 34 8.11 2.88 -7.21
CA ARG A 34 9.11 3.16 -6.17
C ARG A 34 8.65 2.89 -4.74
N TYR A 35 7.38 3.14 -4.43
CA TYR A 35 6.89 2.99 -3.06
C TYR A 35 6.02 1.75 -2.95
N ARG A 36 6.49 0.76 -2.21
CA ARG A 36 5.75 -0.47 -1.90
C ARG A 36 4.97 -0.28 -0.60
N PRO A 37 3.64 -0.18 -0.61
CA PRO A 37 2.85 -0.07 0.62
C PRO A 37 2.93 -1.38 1.39
N ILE A 38 3.28 -1.34 2.67
CA ILE A 38 3.42 -2.53 3.52
C ILE A 38 2.40 -2.57 4.66
N LYS A 39 1.86 -1.42 5.10
CA LYS A 39 0.84 -1.36 6.17
C LYS A 39 0.00 -0.09 6.10
N SER A 40 -1.31 -0.17 6.31
CA SER A 40 -2.16 1.00 6.53
C SER A 40 -1.95 1.56 7.95
N LEU A 41 -1.68 2.86 8.05
CA LEU A 41 -1.51 3.55 9.32
C LEU A 41 -2.81 4.22 9.81
N GLY A 42 -3.71 4.54 8.88
CA GLY A 42 -4.99 5.19 9.18
C GLY A 42 -5.47 6.01 7.99
N GLY A 43 -6.62 6.65 8.12
CA GLY A 43 -7.15 7.54 7.09
C GLY A 43 -8.21 8.48 7.64
N GLY A 44 -8.40 9.60 6.95
CA GLY A 44 -9.42 10.60 7.29
C GLY A 44 -9.94 11.30 6.04
N GLY A 45 -10.59 12.46 6.20
CA GLY A 45 -11.20 13.21 5.08
C GLY A 45 -10.25 13.61 3.95
N PHE A 46 -8.93 13.54 4.17
CA PHE A 46 -7.89 13.86 3.19
C PHE A 46 -7.17 12.62 2.66
N GLY A 47 -7.81 11.44 2.75
CA GLY A 47 -7.31 10.17 2.24
C GLY A 47 -6.60 9.29 3.27
N LYS A 48 -6.07 8.15 2.80
CA LYS A 48 -5.41 7.13 3.61
C LYS A 48 -3.89 7.30 3.65
N THR A 49 -3.32 6.96 4.79
CA THR A 49 -1.89 6.99 5.06
C THR A 49 -1.38 5.56 5.21
N TYR A 50 -0.25 5.27 4.56
CA TYR A 50 0.38 3.96 4.59
C TYR A 50 1.86 4.08 4.94
N LEU A 51 2.34 3.10 5.69
CA LEU A 51 3.76 2.79 5.77
C LEU A 51 4.13 2.08 4.46
N ALA A 52 5.19 2.56 3.82
CA ALA A 52 5.73 1.99 2.61
C ALA A 52 7.24 1.80 2.72
N GLU A 53 7.77 0.97 1.84
CA GLU A 53 9.20 0.83 1.60
C GLU A 53 9.55 1.55 0.29
N ASP A 54 10.57 2.39 0.34
CA ASP A 54 11.16 3.04 -0.83
C ASP A 54 12.18 2.08 -1.47
N ILE A 55 11.77 1.40 -2.54
CA ILE A 55 12.60 0.38 -3.18
C ILE A 55 13.83 0.97 -3.89
N ASP A 56 13.82 2.27 -4.20
CA ASP A 56 14.98 2.96 -4.77
C ASP A 56 15.99 3.39 -3.69
N LYS A 57 15.58 3.34 -2.41
CA LYS A 57 16.39 3.75 -1.27
C LYS A 57 16.57 2.60 -0.28
N LEU A 58 17.03 1.44 -0.78
CA LEU A 58 17.34 0.26 0.02
C LEU A 58 16.17 -0.20 0.92
N ASN A 59 14.94 -0.09 0.43
CA ASN A 59 13.71 -0.39 1.19
C ASN A 59 13.57 0.47 2.46
N GLU A 60 14.05 1.72 2.45
CA GLU A 60 13.85 2.64 3.57
C GLU A 60 12.37 2.83 3.85
N ARG A 61 12.00 2.74 5.12
CA ARG A 61 10.61 2.91 5.56
C ARG A 61 10.22 4.39 5.46
N CYS A 62 9.18 4.67 4.70
CA CYS A 62 8.63 5.99 4.54
C CYS A 62 7.10 5.98 4.70
N VAL A 63 6.50 7.15 4.84
CA VAL A 63 5.05 7.31 4.94
C VAL A 63 4.54 7.92 3.65
N ILE A 64 3.57 7.25 3.03
CA ILE A 64 2.87 7.73 1.84
C ILE A 64 1.43 8.07 2.20
N ARG A 65 0.86 9.07 1.52
CA ARG A 65 -0.54 9.45 1.67
C ARG A 65 -1.20 9.44 0.30
N THR A 66 -2.30 8.73 0.17
CA THR A 66 -3.11 8.74 -1.05
C THR A 66 -4.11 9.89 -0.95
N SER A 67 -4.16 10.77 -1.94
CA SER A 67 -5.21 11.79 -2.05
C SER A 67 -6.43 11.19 -2.73
N ASN A 68 -7.62 11.30 -2.13
CA ASN A 68 -8.86 11.11 -2.88
C ASN A 68 -9.02 12.36 -3.74
N LYS A 69 -8.81 12.21 -5.06
CA LYS A 69 -9.25 13.23 -6.01
C LYS A 69 -10.65 12.91 -6.47
#